data_AF-A0A014MUM3-F1
#
_entry.id   AF-A0A014MUM3-F1
#
_cell.length_a   1.000
_cell.length_b   1.000
_cell.length_c   1.000
_cell.angle_alpha   90.00
_cell.angle_beta   90.00
_cell.angle_gamma   90.00
#
_symmetry.space_group_name_H-M   'P 1'
#
loop_
_entity.id
_entity.type
_entity.pdbx_description
1 polymer ?
#
loop_
_entity_poly.entity_id
_entity_poly.type
_entity_poly.pdbx_seq_one_letter_code
_entity_poly.pdbx_strand_id
1 'polypeptide(L)'
;MFKEWRHRRAVQRVKPGDGRPLKRFRWWQMLTRALFHLRLMNDDGRQMVYAVDVKHQNASDGYVKAHLYLDGRHHAESRVPAVFPVQGGTVEVKASGFGLKRCHYVTAEGSEFQLVPDPASAEGRRVRFERSHPALSRWIGFLSVLVLVGGVVLLILQLAEQVTRDPEGFAQYVGTFTSPIDLSAWGNTAVGLVTVAASTERALRLRYHWLLDGGVG
;
A
#
# COMPACT_ATOMS: atom_id res chain seq x y z
N MET A 1 12.84 6.42 -21.55
CA MET A 1 12.93 7.89 -21.42
C MET A 1 12.29 8.46 -20.13
N PHE A 2 10.96 8.54 -19.96
CA PHE A 2 10.36 9.15 -18.74
C PHE A 2 10.69 8.41 -17.43
N LYS A 3 10.80 7.08 -17.46
CA LYS A 3 11.15 6.26 -16.30
C LYS A 3 12.61 6.50 -15.85
N GLU A 4 13.57 6.53 -16.77
CA GLU A 4 14.99 6.80 -16.44
C GLU A 4 15.18 8.20 -15.86
N TRP A 5 14.49 9.20 -16.39
CA TRP A 5 14.57 10.56 -15.86
C TRP A 5 14.00 10.68 -14.44
N ARG A 6 12.86 10.01 -14.17
CA ARG A 6 12.30 9.91 -12.82
C ARG A 6 13.25 9.16 -11.88
N HIS A 7 13.88 8.09 -12.34
CA HIS A 7 14.84 7.31 -11.59
C HIS A 7 16.07 8.15 -11.23
N ARG A 8 16.68 8.87 -12.17
CA ARG A 8 17.81 9.79 -11.90
C ARG A 8 17.46 10.87 -10.88
N ARG A 9 16.29 11.50 -11.00
CA ARG A 9 15.83 12.49 -10.01
C ARG A 9 15.56 11.88 -8.64
N ALA A 10 15.11 10.63 -8.56
CA ALA A 10 14.88 9.96 -7.29
C ALA A 10 16.19 9.65 -6.57
N VAL A 11 17.22 9.20 -7.31
CA VAL A 11 18.58 8.98 -6.79
C VAL A 11 19.21 10.29 -6.31
N GLN A 12 19.07 11.39 -7.08
CA GLN A 12 19.60 12.70 -6.69
C GLN A 12 18.93 13.31 -5.44
N ARG A 13 17.72 12.86 -5.08
CA ARG A 13 17.01 13.31 -3.87
C ARG A 13 17.43 12.58 -2.60
N VAL A 14 18.25 11.53 -2.73
CA VAL A 14 18.74 10.77 -1.58
C VAL A 14 19.67 11.66 -0.77
N LYS A 15 19.32 11.85 0.50
CA LYS A 15 20.16 12.54 1.47
C LYS A 15 20.90 11.52 2.33
N PRO A 16 22.15 11.80 2.71
CA PRO A 16 22.87 10.96 3.66
C PRO A 16 22.12 10.94 4.99
N GLY A 17 22.14 9.79 5.65
CA GLY A 17 21.45 9.58 6.91
C GLY A 17 22.26 10.02 8.13
N ASP A 18 21.56 10.50 9.15
CA ASP A 18 22.15 10.94 10.42
C ASP A 18 22.73 9.82 11.33
N GLY A 19 22.83 8.57 10.87
CA GLY A 19 23.40 7.46 11.65
C GLY A 19 22.58 7.00 12.87
N ARG A 20 21.41 7.59 13.13
CA ARG A 20 20.51 7.24 14.25
C ARG A 20 20.09 5.77 14.21
N PRO A 21 19.87 5.13 15.38
CA PRO A 21 19.46 3.74 15.43
C PRO A 21 18.02 3.54 14.92
N LEU A 22 17.78 2.38 14.30
CA LEU A 22 16.46 1.95 13.89
C LEU A 22 15.56 1.79 15.12
N LYS A 23 14.49 2.59 15.17
CA LYS A 23 13.52 2.50 16.27
C LYS A 23 12.75 1.19 16.17
N ARG A 24 12.63 0.48 17.30
CA ARG A 24 11.83 -0.74 17.43
C ARG A 24 10.40 -0.52 16.93
N PHE A 25 9.88 -1.49 16.20
CA PHE A 25 8.50 -1.49 15.73
C PHE A 25 7.54 -1.68 16.90
N ARG A 26 6.54 -0.80 17.03
CA ARG A 26 5.52 -0.89 18.08
C ARG A 26 4.21 -1.39 17.50
N TRP A 27 3.44 -2.16 18.25
CA TRP A 27 2.23 -2.82 17.75
C TRP A 27 1.19 -1.83 17.18
N TRP A 28 1.02 -0.65 17.78
CA TRP A 28 0.10 0.36 17.24
C TRP A 28 0.59 1.00 15.92
N GLN A 29 1.86 0.83 15.54
CA GLN A 29 2.40 1.34 14.27
C GLN A 29 2.07 0.44 13.07
N MET A 30 1.36 -0.67 13.30
CA MET A 30 0.99 -1.63 12.24
C MET A 30 0.30 -0.99 11.03
N LEU A 31 -0.55 0.02 11.24
CA LEU A 31 -1.27 0.68 10.15
C LEU A 31 -0.56 1.90 9.58
N THR A 32 0.52 2.35 10.22
CA THR A 32 1.06 3.70 10.02
C THR A 32 2.54 3.71 9.67
N ARG A 33 3.19 2.55 9.79
CA ARG A 33 4.61 2.33 9.51
C ARG A 33 4.77 1.00 8.81
N ALA A 34 5.47 1.03 7.68
CA ALA A 34 5.87 -0.17 6.96
C ALA A 34 7.38 -0.35 7.11
N LEU A 35 7.82 -1.55 7.48
CA LEU A 35 9.23 -1.88 7.69
C LEU A 35 9.58 -3.14 6.90
N PHE A 36 10.57 -3.04 6.03
CA PHE A 36 11.03 -4.12 5.17
C PHE A 36 12.53 -4.33 5.33
N HIS A 37 12.96 -5.59 5.22
CA HIS A 37 14.36 -5.99 5.35
C HIS A 37 14.85 -6.65 4.07
N LEU A 38 16.09 -6.33 3.71
CA LEU A 38 16.86 -6.96 2.65
C LEU A 38 18.17 -7.44 3.25
N ARG A 39 18.46 -8.73 3.10
CA ARG A 39 19.72 -9.32 3.53
C ARG A 39 20.57 -9.53 2.29
N LEU A 40 21.74 -8.90 2.26
CA LEU A 40 22.74 -9.06 1.20
C LEU A 40 24.03 -9.59 1.82
N MET A 41 24.80 -10.35 1.05
CA MET A 41 26.18 -10.65 1.41
C MET A 41 27.07 -9.59 0.74
N ASN A 42 27.94 -8.98 1.52
CA ASN A 42 29.02 -8.12 1.04
C ASN A 42 30.05 -8.98 0.28
N ASP A 43 30.89 -8.34 -0.52
CA ASP A 43 31.98 -8.99 -1.25
C ASP A 43 32.97 -9.70 -0.30
N ASP A 44 33.10 -9.19 0.93
CA ASP A 44 33.90 -9.80 2.01
C ASP A 44 33.20 -11.00 2.71
N GLY A 45 32.06 -11.45 2.21
CA GLY A 45 31.24 -12.52 2.81
C GLY A 45 30.48 -12.11 4.08
N ARG A 46 30.58 -10.86 4.52
CA ARG A 46 29.80 -10.35 5.67
C ARG A 46 28.34 -10.13 5.27
N GLN A 47 27.41 -10.60 6.10
CA GLN A 47 25.99 -10.35 5.88
C GLN A 47 25.64 -8.91 6.30
N MET A 48 25.13 -8.11 5.36
CA MET A 48 24.59 -6.78 5.60
C MET A 48 23.06 -6.83 5.60
N VAL A 49 22.45 -6.13 6.54
CA VAL A 49 20.99 -6.02 6.65
C VAL A 49 20.56 -4.59 6.33
N TYR A 50 20.01 -4.41 5.14
CA TYR A 50 19.34 -3.17 4.78
C TYR A 50 17.89 -3.21 5.30
N ALA A 51 17.45 -2.15 5.95
CA ALA A 51 16.06 -2.00 6.37
C ALA A 51 15.46 -0.71 5.81
N VAL A 52 14.28 -0.82 5.20
CA VAL A 52 13.51 0.30 4.65
C VAL A 52 12.35 0.59 5.59
N ASP A 53 12.38 1.77 6.22
CA ASP A 53 11.33 2.26 7.12
C ASP A 53 10.55 3.38 6.45
N VAL A 54 9.25 3.18 6.25
CA VAL A 54 8.34 4.15 5.65
C VAL A 54 7.24 4.48 6.65
N LYS A 55 7.14 5.76 7.04
CA LYS A 55 6.13 6.24 7.99
C LYS A 55 5.08 7.06 7.25
N HIS A 56 3.84 6.58 7.28
CA HIS A 56 2.69 7.25 6.65
C HIS A 56 2.12 8.37 7.54
N GLN A 57 2.28 8.26 8.87
CA GLN A 57 1.64 9.15 9.85
C GLN A 57 2.23 10.57 9.98
N ASN A 58 3.39 10.86 9.37
CA ASN A 58 4.08 12.14 9.51
C ASN A 58 4.36 12.80 8.15
N ALA A 59 3.38 12.80 7.26
CA ALA A 59 3.40 13.63 6.06
C ALA A 59 3.07 15.09 6.40
N SER A 60 3.76 15.67 7.40
CA SER A 60 3.60 17.09 7.77
C SER A 60 3.93 18.05 6.62
N ASP A 61 4.68 17.55 5.63
CA ASP A 61 5.20 18.27 4.46
C ASP A 61 4.41 17.91 3.18
N GLY A 62 3.31 17.16 3.30
CA GLY A 62 2.52 16.65 2.15
C GLY A 62 3.14 15.46 1.40
N TYR A 63 4.33 15.00 1.82
CA TYR A 63 5.04 13.88 1.19
C TYR A 63 5.44 12.82 2.20
N VAL A 64 5.38 11.54 1.79
CA VAL A 64 5.89 10.41 2.55
C VAL A 64 7.41 10.30 2.36
N LYS A 65 8.15 10.10 3.47
CA LYS A 65 9.60 9.86 3.46
C LYS A 65 9.90 8.38 3.68
N ALA A 66 10.87 7.87 2.92
CA ALA A 66 11.47 6.57 3.14
C ALA A 66 12.85 6.75 3.77
N HIS A 67 13.16 5.92 4.76
CA HIS A 67 14.45 5.89 5.44
C HIS A 67 15.10 4.53 5.21
N LEU A 68 16.33 4.53 4.71
CA LEU A 68 17.17 3.35 4.57
C LEU A 68 18.11 3.26 5.77
N TYR A 69 18.15 2.08 6.38
CA TYR A 69 19.08 1.72 7.43
C TYR A 69 20.00 0.62 6.91
N LEU A 70 21.27 0.68 7.30
CA LEU A 70 22.25 -0.38 7.10
C LEU A 70 22.69 -0.86 8.49
N ASP A 71 22.52 -2.15 8.75
CA ASP A 71 22.83 -2.80 10.03
C ASP A 71 22.25 -2.06 11.25
N GLY A 72 21.00 -1.58 11.08
CA GLY A 72 20.26 -0.86 12.11
C GLY A 72 20.65 0.61 12.29
N ARG A 73 21.56 1.16 11.48
CA ARG A 73 21.92 2.59 11.51
C ARG A 73 21.38 3.32 10.29
N HIS A 74 20.87 4.52 10.51
CA HIS A 74 20.28 5.34 9.45
C HIS A 74 21.35 5.72 8.41
N HIS A 75 21.22 5.17 7.22
CA HIS A 75 22.18 5.30 6.14
C HIS A 75 21.78 6.39 5.14
N ALA A 76 20.50 6.45 4.79
CA ALA A 76 20.00 7.43 3.82
C ALA A 76 18.51 7.72 4.01
N GLU A 77 18.04 8.87 3.52
CA GLU A 77 16.62 9.20 3.46
C GLU A 77 16.24 9.85 2.13
N SER A 78 15.00 9.63 1.68
CA SER A 78 14.49 10.25 0.45
C SER A 78 12.97 10.36 0.47
N ARG A 79 12.43 11.30 -0.31
CA ARG A 79 10.98 11.47 -0.51
C ARG A 79 10.48 10.41 -1.49
N VAL A 80 9.35 9.77 -1.17
CA VAL A 80 8.73 8.73 -2.01
C VAL A 80 8.06 9.38 -3.24
N PRO A 81 8.18 8.81 -4.45
CA PRO A 81 8.93 7.60 -4.83
C PRO A 81 10.45 7.78 -4.72
N ALA A 82 11.10 6.83 -4.04
CA ALA A 82 12.53 6.86 -3.71
C ALA A 82 13.29 5.71 -4.37
N VAL A 83 14.55 5.95 -4.72
CA VAL A 83 15.48 4.95 -5.23
C VAL A 83 16.76 5.08 -4.42
N PHE A 84 17.07 4.07 -3.64
CA PHE A 84 18.28 4.06 -2.81
C PHE A 84 19.36 3.23 -3.48
N PRO A 85 20.57 3.80 -3.73
CA PRO A 85 21.70 2.98 -4.12
C PRO A 85 22.10 2.08 -2.95
N VAL A 86 22.24 0.78 -3.21
CA VAL A 86 22.72 -0.22 -2.25
C VAL A 86 23.82 -1.04 -2.91
N GLN A 87 24.48 -1.91 -2.16
CA GLN A 87 25.43 -2.82 -2.80
C GLN A 87 24.74 -3.76 -3.79
N GLY A 88 25.36 -3.94 -4.96
CA GLY A 88 24.88 -4.82 -6.03
C GLY A 88 23.67 -4.30 -6.82
N GLY A 89 23.15 -3.10 -6.52
CA GLY A 89 21.98 -2.57 -7.22
C GLY A 89 21.30 -1.37 -6.56
N THR A 90 19.98 -1.31 -6.69
CA THR A 90 19.17 -0.23 -6.12
C THR A 90 17.92 -0.78 -5.44
N VAL A 91 17.51 -0.16 -4.34
CA VAL A 91 16.22 -0.43 -3.69
C VAL A 91 15.22 0.62 -4.15
N GLU A 92 14.21 0.20 -4.90
CA GLU A 92 13.12 1.09 -5.33
C GLU A 92 11.96 1.02 -4.33
N VAL A 93 11.49 2.18 -3.90
CA VAL A 93 10.42 2.33 -2.92
C VAL A 93 9.32 3.22 -3.50
N LYS A 94 8.10 2.67 -3.59
CA LYS A 94 6.89 3.39 -3.98
C LYS A 94 5.81 3.19 -2.93
N ALA A 95 5.20 4.29 -2.49
CA ALA A 95 4.02 4.28 -1.63
C ALA A 95 2.79 4.72 -2.42
N SER A 96 1.63 4.35 -1.91
CA SER A 96 0.29 4.76 -2.33
C SER A 96 -0.43 5.38 -1.13
N GLY A 97 -1.59 6.01 -1.36
CA GLY A 97 -2.40 6.58 -0.27
C GLY A 97 -2.82 5.58 0.81
N PHE A 98 -2.82 4.27 0.49
CA PHE A 98 -3.21 3.20 1.41
C PHE A 98 -2.03 2.42 2.01
N GLY A 99 -0.79 2.78 1.68
CA GLY A 99 0.40 2.06 2.17
C GLY A 99 1.49 1.88 1.12
N LEU A 100 2.48 1.05 1.44
CA LEU A 100 3.61 0.77 0.57
C LEU A 100 3.18 -0.06 -0.66
N LYS A 101 3.31 0.52 -1.86
CA LYS A 101 2.87 -0.08 -3.13
C LYS A 101 3.92 -1.03 -3.70
N ARG A 102 5.20 -0.71 -3.53
CA ARG A 102 6.32 -1.47 -4.09
C ARG A 102 7.59 -1.24 -3.25
N CYS A 103 8.25 -2.31 -2.83
CA CYS A 103 9.61 -2.26 -2.29
C CYS A 103 10.37 -3.48 -2.80
N HIS A 104 11.23 -3.25 -3.77
CA HIS A 104 12.00 -4.29 -4.43
C HIS A 104 13.45 -3.84 -4.62
N TYR A 105 14.35 -4.81 -4.53
CA TYR A 105 15.75 -4.69 -4.83
C TYR A 105 15.95 -5.05 -6.30
N VAL A 106 16.49 -4.13 -7.10
CA VAL A 106 16.87 -4.36 -8.49
C VAL A 106 18.38 -4.52 -8.52
N THR A 107 18.88 -5.68 -8.93
CA THR A 107 20.34 -5.88 -9.11
C THR A 107 20.85 -5.05 -10.29
N ALA A 108 22.17 -4.84 -10.36
CA ALA A 108 22.81 -4.21 -11.51
C ALA A 108 22.51 -4.93 -12.84
N GLU A 109 22.26 -6.25 -12.78
CA GLU A 109 21.89 -7.11 -13.90
C GLU A 109 20.38 -7.03 -14.25
N GLY A 110 19.59 -6.30 -13.47
CA GLY A 110 18.16 -6.09 -13.70
C GLY A 110 17.25 -7.14 -13.05
N SER A 111 17.76 -8.03 -12.22
CA SER A 111 16.94 -8.99 -11.48
C SER A 111 16.19 -8.29 -10.34
N GLU A 112 14.87 -8.46 -10.28
CA GLU A 112 14.02 -7.87 -9.24
C GLU A 112 13.77 -8.88 -8.10
N PHE A 113 14.09 -8.49 -6.86
CA PHE A 113 13.83 -9.26 -5.65
C PHE A 113 12.93 -8.48 -4.68
N GLN A 114 11.87 -9.10 -4.18
CA GLN A 114 11.00 -8.48 -3.20
C GLN A 114 11.64 -8.49 -1.80
N LEU A 115 11.56 -7.37 -1.08
CA LEU A 115 12.05 -7.32 0.30
C LEU A 115 11.11 -8.07 1.27
N VAL A 116 11.68 -8.57 2.35
CA VAL A 116 10.93 -9.33 3.37
C VAL A 116 10.31 -8.36 4.37
N PRO A 117 8.99 -8.36 4.58
CA PRO A 117 8.37 -7.51 5.59
C PRO A 117 8.78 -7.91 7.01
N ASP A 118 8.87 -6.94 7.90
CA ASP A 118 9.17 -7.18 9.32
C ASP A 118 8.06 -8.02 9.97
N PRO A 119 8.38 -9.08 10.75
CA PRO A 119 7.37 -9.96 11.34
C PRO A 119 6.42 -9.25 12.33
N ALA A 120 6.82 -8.10 12.88
CA ALA A 120 5.97 -7.27 13.75
C ALA A 120 5.11 -6.26 12.96
N SER A 121 5.39 -6.03 11.67
CA SER A 121 4.57 -5.16 10.82
C SER A 121 3.26 -5.83 10.41
N ALA A 122 2.30 -5.05 9.93
CA ALA A 122 1.02 -5.59 9.47
C ALA A 122 1.22 -6.56 8.30
N GLU A 123 2.13 -6.22 7.37
CA GLU A 123 2.47 -7.03 6.21
C GLU A 123 3.12 -8.36 6.63
N GLY A 124 4.08 -8.34 7.56
CA GLY A 124 4.72 -9.56 8.05
C GLY A 124 3.77 -10.48 8.82
N ARG A 125 2.87 -9.90 9.62
CA ARG A 125 1.80 -10.67 10.28
C ARG A 125 0.82 -11.26 9.27
N ARG A 126 0.48 -10.53 8.19
CA ARG A 126 -0.41 -11.01 7.14
C ARG A 126 0.19 -12.17 6.36
N VAL A 127 1.49 -12.11 6.04
CA VAL A 127 2.25 -13.22 5.41
C VAL A 127 2.26 -14.44 6.31
N ARG A 128 2.48 -14.28 7.62
CA ARG A 128 2.39 -15.39 8.59
C ARG A 128 0.98 -15.97 8.68
N PHE A 129 -0.05 -15.13 8.65
CA PHE A 129 -1.43 -15.58 8.65
C PHE A 129 -1.77 -16.39 7.39
N GLU A 130 -1.33 -15.95 6.22
CA GLU A 130 -1.53 -16.69 4.96
C GLU A 130 -0.83 -18.06 4.99
N ARG A 131 0.39 -18.13 5.54
CA ARG A 131 1.12 -19.41 5.68
C ARG A 131 0.49 -20.35 6.71
N SER A 132 0.01 -19.82 7.84
CA SER A 132 -0.58 -20.65 8.90
C SER A 132 -2.02 -21.08 8.60
N HIS A 133 -2.79 -20.24 7.89
CA HIS A 133 -4.21 -20.49 7.62
C HIS A 133 -4.59 -20.14 6.17
N PRO A 134 -4.14 -20.95 5.19
CA PRO A 134 -4.35 -20.66 3.78
C PRO A 134 -5.83 -20.64 3.38
N ALA A 135 -6.66 -21.51 3.97
CA ALA A 135 -8.10 -21.56 3.70
C ALA A 135 -8.82 -20.30 4.22
N LEU A 136 -8.57 -19.90 5.46
CA LEU A 136 -9.13 -18.67 6.04
C LEU A 136 -8.69 -17.43 5.26
N SER A 137 -7.43 -17.38 4.80
CA SER A 137 -6.97 -16.28 3.94
C SER A 137 -7.74 -16.22 2.62
N ARG A 138 -8.08 -17.35 1.99
CA ARG A 138 -8.95 -17.34 0.80
C ARG A 138 -10.36 -16.84 1.12
N TRP A 139 -10.97 -17.29 2.21
CA TRP A 139 -12.30 -16.85 2.63
C TRP A 139 -12.37 -15.35 2.94
N ILE A 140 -11.39 -14.81 3.67
CA ILE A 140 -11.32 -13.37 3.94
C ILE A 140 -11.18 -12.58 2.63
N GLY A 141 -10.40 -13.10 1.68
CA GLY A 141 -10.25 -12.47 0.36
C GLY A 141 -11.56 -12.47 -0.42
N PHE A 142 -12.25 -13.61 -0.46
CA PHE A 142 -13.55 -13.75 -1.11
C PHE A 142 -14.61 -12.85 -0.47
N LEU A 143 -14.71 -12.87 0.86
CA LEU A 143 -15.66 -12.03 1.60
C LEU A 143 -15.38 -10.55 1.38
N SER A 144 -14.11 -10.15 1.38
CA SER A 144 -13.69 -8.77 1.08
C SER A 144 -14.12 -8.34 -0.32
N VAL A 145 -13.98 -9.21 -1.33
CA VAL A 145 -14.44 -8.91 -2.71
C VAL A 145 -15.96 -8.81 -2.75
N LEU A 146 -16.66 -9.76 -2.12
CA LEU A 146 -18.12 -9.81 -2.11
C LEU A 146 -18.70 -8.53 -1.50
N VAL A 147 -18.13 -8.04 -0.39
CA VAL A 147 -18.60 -6.79 0.20
C VAL A 147 -18.23 -5.58 -0.65
N LEU A 148 -17.06 -5.56 -1.29
CA LEU A 148 -16.67 -4.45 -2.15
C LEU A 148 -17.58 -4.35 -3.38
N VAL A 149 -17.93 -5.49 -4.00
CA VAL A 149 -18.93 -5.56 -5.07
C VAL A 149 -20.30 -5.13 -4.55
N GLY A 150 -20.72 -5.63 -3.39
CA GLY A 150 -21.98 -5.22 -2.76
C GLY A 150 -22.06 -3.71 -2.52
N GLY A 151 -21.00 -3.11 -1.99
CA GLY A 151 -20.92 -1.66 -1.78
C GLY A 151 -20.99 -0.85 -3.07
N VAL A 152 -20.31 -1.30 -4.14
CA VAL A 152 -20.40 -0.67 -5.46
C VAL A 152 -21.82 -0.78 -6.04
N VAL A 153 -22.47 -1.94 -5.93
CA VAL A 153 -23.86 -2.12 -6.39
C VAL A 153 -24.80 -1.18 -5.63
N LEU A 154 -24.67 -1.10 -4.31
CA LEU A 154 -25.47 -0.19 -3.48
C LEU A 154 -25.22 1.27 -3.87
N LEU A 155 -23.97 1.67 -4.11
CA LEU A 155 -23.63 3.01 -4.57
C LEU A 155 -24.29 3.34 -5.92
N ILE A 156 -24.27 2.38 -6.86
CA ILE A 156 -24.90 2.55 -8.18
C ILE A 156 -26.43 2.70 -8.03
N LEU A 157 -27.05 1.89 -7.17
CA LEU A 157 -28.48 1.99 -6.90
C LEU A 157 -28.85 3.34 -6.27
N GLN A 158 -28.04 3.84 -5.33
CA GLN A 158 -28.23 5.15 -4.70
C GLN A 158 -28.05 6.31 -5.70
N LEU A 159 -27.04 6.23 -6.57
CA LEU A 159 -26.84 7.23 -7.63
C LEU A 159 -27.97 7.21 -8.65
N ALA A 160 -28.46 6.02 -9.03
CA ALA A 160 -29.60 5.89 -9.92
C ALA A 160 -30.87 6.51 -9.33
N GLU A 161 -31.13 6.26 -8.04
CA GLU A 161 -32.24 6.89 -7.30
C GLU A 161 -32.09 8.41 -7.21
N GLN A 162 -30.88 8.92 -6.92
CA GLN A 162 -30.63 10.36 -6.86
C GLN A 162 -30.87 11.04 -8.22
N VAL A 163 -30.39 10.43 -9.31
CA VAL A 163 -30.58 10.93 -10.68
C VAL A 163 -32.05 10.89 -11.12
N THR A 164 -32.85 9.94 -10.61
CA THR A 164 -34.29 9.85 -10.91
C THR A 164 -35.17 10.73 -10.02
N ARG A 165 -34.67 11.18 -8.86
CA ARG A 165 -35.42 12.04 -7.92
C ARG A 165 -35.18 13.53 -8.15
N ASP A 166 -34.07 13.92 -8.78
CA ASP A 166 -33.82 15.31 -9.16
C ASP A 166 -34.81 15.76 -10.26
N PRO A 167 -35.51 16.90 -10.07
CA PRO A 167 -36.59 17.35 -10.97
C PRO A 167 -36.14 17.77 -12.39
N GLU A 168 -34.83 17.80 -12.67
CA GLU A 168 -34.26 18.14 -13.99
C GLU A 168 -33.66 16.93 -14.76
N GLY A 169 -33.62 15.73 -14.17
CA GLY A 169 -33.09 14.52 -14.82
C GLY A 169 -34.20 13.55 -15.26
N PHE A 170 -34.06 12.97 -16.48
CA PHE A 170 -34.76 11.86 -17.19
C PHE A 170 -36.08 11.22 -16.69
N ALA A 171 -36.80 11.81 -15.73
CA ALA A 171 -38.07 11.35 -15.17
C ALA A 171 -39.17 11.31 -16.24
N GLN A 172 -38.99 12.05 -17.33
CA GLN A 172 -39.89 12.12 -18.47
C GLN A 172 -39.89 10.82 -19.32
N TYR A 173 -38.86 9.97 -19.22
CA TYR A 173 -38.70 8.77 -20.06
C TYR A 173 -38.78 7.44 -19.30
N VAL A 174 -38.48 7.40 -18.00
CA VAL A 174 -38.28 6.12 -17.26
C VAL A 174 -39.31 5.88 -16.14
N GLY A 175 -40.06 6.90 -15.71
CA GLY A 175 -40.91 6.79 -14.52
C GLY A 175 -40.11 6.83 -13.21
N THR A 176 -40.77 7.16 -12.10
CA THR A 176 -40.15 7.33 -10.79
C THR A 176 -39.70 5.99 -10.20
N PHE A 177 -38.42 5.66 -10.34
CA PHE A 177 -37.84 4.47 -9.73
C PHE A 177 -37.70 4.70 -8.22
N THR A 178 -38.62 4.14 -7.45
CA THR A 178 -38.53 4.12 -5.99
C THR A 178 -37.67 2.93 -5.58
N SER A 179 -36.49 3.20 -5.02
CA SER A 179 -35.62 2.15 -4.49
C SER A 179 -36.36 1.35 -3.41
N PRO A 180 -36.44 0.01 -3.52
CA PRO A 180 -37.09 -0.81 -2.50
C PRO A 180 -36.24 -1.01 -1.24
N ILE A 181 -35.06 -0.38 -1.15
CA ILE A 181 -34.10 -0.56 -0.07
C ILE A 181 -33.78 0.79 0.57
N ASP A 182 -34.54 1.17 1.60
CA ASP A 182 -34.21 2.27 2.50
C ASP A 182 -33.01 1.85 3.37
N LEU A 183 -31.80 2.12 2.88
CA LEU A 183 -30.61 2.00 3.69
C LEU A 183 -30.60 3.14 4.72
N SER A 184 -31.00 2.80 5.95
CA SER A 184 -30.82 3.69 7.11
C SER A 184 -29.41 4.29 7.14
N ALA A 185 -29.24 5.46 7.76
CA ALA A 185 -27.92 6.10 7.91
C ALA A 185 -26.84 5.14 8.47
N TRP A 186 -27.26 4.15 9.25
CA TRP A 186 -26.38 3.10 9.77
C TRP A 186 -25.90 2.11 8.70
N GLY A 187 -26.75 1.77 7.73
CA GLY A 187 -26.40 0.92 6.59
C GLY A 187 -25.31 1.55 5.71
N ASN A 188 -25.42 2.85 5.39
CA ASN A 188 -24.39 3.57 4.64
C ASN A 188 -23.05 3.63 5.40
N THR A 189 -23.10 3.84 6.72
CA THR A 189 -21.91 3.84 7.57
C THR A 189 -21.24 2.47 7.59
N ALA A 190 -22.02 1.39 7.68
CA ALA A 190 -21.52 0.02 7.64
C ALA A 190 -20.86 -0.30 6.29
N VAL A 191 -21.48 0.07 5.16
CA VAL A 191 -20.90 -0.12 3.82
C VAL A 191 -19.58 0.63 3.66
N GLY A 192 -19.52 1.87 4.15
CA GLY A 192 -18.29 2.66 4.17
C GLY A 192 -17.18 1.97 4.96
N LEU A 193 -17.48 1.52 6.19
CA LEU A 193 -16.52 0.81 7.05
C LEU A 193 -16.02 -0.48 6.41
N VAL A 194 -16.89 -1.29 5.80
CA VAL A 194 -16.44 -2.53 5.17
C VAL A 194 -15.65 -2.25 3.90
N THR A 195 -15.99 -1.21 3.14
CA THR A 195 -15.21 -0.80 1.96
C THR A 195 -13.79 -0.38 2.36
N VAL A 196 -13.64 0.37 3.45
CA VAL A 196 -12.32 0.73 4.01
C VAL A 196 -11.58 -0.51 4.49
N ALA A 197 -12.24 -1.41 5.20
CA ALA A 197 -11.63 -2.66 5.69
C ALA A 197 -11.17 -3.56 4.53
N ALA A 198 -11.99 -3.70 3.49
CA ALA A 198 -11.70 -4.47 2.28
C ALA A 198 -10.52 -3.87 1.49
N SER A 199 -10.51 -2.54 1.32
CA SER A 199 -9.40 -1.83 0.66
C SER A 199 -8.10 -1.99 1.45
N THR A 200 -8.18 -1.94 2.78
CA THR A 200 -7.04 -2.15 3.68
C THR A 200 -6.49 -3.58 3.56
N GLU A 201 -7.36 -4.60 3.58
CA GLU A 201 -6.97 -6.01 3.40
C GLU A 201 -6.29 -6.24 2.04
N ARG A 202 -6.78 -5.58 0.98
CA ARG A 202 -6.15 -5.64 -0.34
C ARG A 202 -4.77 -4.97 -0.36
N ALA A 203 -4.62 -3.79 0.23
CA ALA A 203 -3.34 -3.10 0.35
C ALA A 203 -2.29 -3.95 1.10
N LEU A 204 -2.72 -4.64 2.17
CA LEU A 204 -1.86 -5.51 2.97
C LEU A 204 -1.44 -6.81 2.26
N ARG A 205 -2.15 -7.25 1.22
CA ARG A 205 -1.82 -8.51 0.54
C ARG A 205 -0.54 -8.47 -0.27
N LEU A 206 0.01 -7.29 -0.61
CA LEU A 206 1.23 -7.10 -1.42
C LEU A 206 1.32 -7.96 -2.71
N ARG A 207 0.23 -8.62 -3.12
CA ARG A 207 0.07 -9.42 -4.32
C ARG A 207 -0.51 -8.50 -5.37
N TYR A 208 0.41 -7.85 -6.06
CA TYR A 208 0.12 -6.86 -7.06
C TYR A 208 -0.46 -7.55 -8.31
N HIS A 209 -1.77 -7.38 -8.57
CA HIS A 209 -2.38 -7.76 -9.84
C HIS A 209 -2.52 -6.50 -10.70
N TRP A 210 -1.87 -6.48 -11.87
CA TRP A 210 -1.82 -5.33 -12.77
C TRP A 210 -3.20 -4.78 -13.19
N LEU A 211 -4.25 -5.60 -13.05
CA LEU A 211 -5.53 -5.44 -13.72
C LEU A 211 -6.46 -4.52 -12.95
N LEU A 212 -6.21 -4.33 -11.66
CA LEU A 212 -7.12 -3.63 -10.75
C LEU A 212 -6.54 -2.32 -10.17
N ASP A 213 -5.30 -1.94 -10.51
CA ASP A 213 -4.61 -0.75 -9.96
C ASP A 213 -4.00 0.16 -11.05
N GLY A 214 -4.52 0.06 -12.28
CA GLY A 214 -4.22 0.96 -13.40
C GLY A 214 -4.93 2.32 -13.33
N GLY A 215 -5.87 2.50 -12.41
CA GLY A 215 -6.59 3.77 -12.23
C GLY A 215 -6.44 4.26 -10.80
N VAL A 216 -5.52 5.19 -10.59
CA VAL A 216 -5.66 6.50 -9.93
C VAL A 216 -4.21 7.01 -9.84
N GLY A 217 -3.90 7.97 -10.72
CA GLY A 217 -2.61 8.65 -10.80
C GLY A 217 -2.49 9.79 -9.80
#